data_AF-A0A0K1P776-F1
#
_entry.id   AF-A0A0K1P776-F1
#
_cell.length_a   1.000
_cell.length_b   1.000
_cell.length_c   1.000
_cell.angle_alpha   90.00
_cell.angle_beta   90.00
_cell.angle_gamma   90.00
#
_symmetry.space_group_name_H-M   'P 1'
#
loop_
_entity.id
_entity.type
_entity.pdbx_description
1 polymer ?
#
loop_
_entity_poly.entity_id
_entity_poly.type
_entity_poly.pdbx_seq_one_letter_code
_entity_poly.pdbx_strand_id
1 'polypeptide(L)'
;MKSNKNLIEFIDEISAKWFKDYFIKKINLIKSNFLNDNESDLGGFKLNMSVANFYLNSIKTDLEEIKDYDSMQKFVNKHNFYKMKTDDLKLFSEEASEEIAETLDKEGKNIEEKITELIIKMQINNITKNLGNSTKLFNSILNKLGNETSINDIDYEDLKYIIESSYNESLELFKSWSNQNKKQSINYEEELKVLESDDDFIKKLEASEIIEHYFNSIISSEIDDSEISDITNIKNVDNNKIIIFNKGIMSCEELCSKIDLINYLYKNENNMFKR
;
A
#
# COMPACT_ATOMS: atom_id res chain seq x y z
N MET A 1 -15.30 -28.57 18.66
CA MET A 1 -15.28 -29.30 17.37
C MET A 1 -13.96 -28.95 16.68
N LYS A 2 -13.22 -29.93 16.13
CA LYS A 2 -12.04 -29.62 15.30
C LYS A 2 -12.54 -28.92 14.04
N SER A 3 -11.99 -27.75 13.73
CA SER A 3 -12.15 -27.15 12.41
C SER A 3 -11.50 -28.12 11.41
N ASN A 4 -12.29 -28.65 10.49
CA ASN A 4 -11.83 -29.57 9.44
C ASN A 4 -11.37 -28.80 8.20
N LYS A 5 -10.98 -27.53 8.38
CA LYS A 5 -10.55 -26.66 7.28
C LYS A 5 -9.14 -27.00 6.84
N ASN A 6 -8.92 -27.01 5.53
CA ASN A 6 -7.58 -27.05 4.96
C ASN A 6 -6.98 -25.63 4.91
N LEU A 7 -5.69 -25.54 4.57
CA LEU A 7 -4.97 -24.27 4.54
C LEU A 7 -5.56 -23.28 3.54
N ILE A 8 -5.97 -23.74 2.35
CA ILE A 8 -6.54 -22.85 1.31
C ILE A 8 -7.87 -22.24 1.76
N GLU A 9 -8.78 -23.01 2.38
CA GLU A 9 -10.05 -22.49 2.90
C GLU A 9 -9.84 -21.42 3.97
N PHE A 10 -8.80 -21.57 4.80
CA PHE A 10 -8.44 -20.55 5.77
C PHE A 10 -7.88 -19.28 5.11
N ILE A 11 -6.97 -19.45 4.15
CA ILE A 11 -6.36 -18.33 3.42
C ILE A 11 -7.43 -17.56 2.64
N ASP A 12 -8.40 -18.24 2.03
CA ASP A 12 -9.52 -17.61 1.32
C ASP A 12 -10.36 -16.72 2.26
N GLU A 13 -10.72 -17.24 3.44
CA GLU A 13 -11.50 -16.48 4.43
C GLU A 13 -10.73 -15.26 4.95
N ILE A 14 -9.46 -15.45 5.34
CA ILE A 14 -8.64 -14.38 5.91
C ILE A 14 -8.30 -13.33 4.87
N SER A 15 -7.86 -13.75 3.69
CA SER A 15 -7.42 -12.84 2.63
C SER A 15 -8.56 -11.91 2.21
N ALA A 16 -9.75 -12.45 1.95
CA ALA A 16 -10.90 -11.66 1.54
C ALA A 16 -11.30 -10.64 2.62
N LYS A 17 -11.37 -11.06 3.88
CA LYS A 17 -11.81 -10.20 4.99
C LYS A 17 -10.78 -9.12 5.29
N TRP A 18 -9.52 -9.50 5.50
CA TRP A 18 -8.44 -8.55 5.76
C TRP A 18 -8.28 -7.55 4.62
N PHE A 19 -8.27 -8.01 3.36
CA PHE A 19 -8.09 -7.14 2.21
C PHE A 19 -9.20 -6.09 2.11
N LYS A 20 -10.46 -6.51 2.26
CA LYS A 20 -11.61 -5.58 2.26
C LYS A 20 -11.52 -4.56 3.40
N ASP A 21 -11.26 -5.02 4.62
CA ASP A 21 -11.16 -4.15 5.80
C ASP A 21 -10.02 -3.12 5.63
N TYR A 22 -8.85 -3.56 5.18
CA TYR A 22 -7.70 -2.70 4.96
C TYR A 22 -7.94 -1.70 3.82
N PHE A 23 -8.46 -2.16 2.68
CA PHE A 23 -8.70 -1.31 1.52
C PHE A 23 -9.75 -0.23 1.83
N ILE A 24 -10.83 -0.58 2.54
CA ILE A 24 -11.84 0.39 2.97
C ILE A 24 -11.26 1.46 3.88
N LYS A 25 -10.38 1.10 4.83
CA LYS A 25 -9.68 2.08 5.67
C LYS A 25 -8.89 3.07 4.82
N LYS A 26 -8.14 2.59 3.83
CA LYS A 26 -7.36 3.45 2.93
C LYS A 26 -8.24 4.32 2.02
N ILE A 27 -9.35 3.81 1.48
CA ILE A 27 -10.34 4.62 0.75
C ILE A 27 -10.92 5.74 1.63
N ASN A 28 -11.25 5.43 2.88
CA ASN A 28 -11.79 6.42 3.80
C ASN A 28 -10.74 7.49 4.14
N LEU A 29 -9.47 7.11 4.28
CA LEU A 29 -8.38 8.06 4.48
C LEU A 29 -8.22 9.01 3.28
N ILE A 30 -8.22 8.47 2.05
CA ILE A 30 -8.21 9.27 0.82
C ILE A 30 -9.37 10.27 0.83
N LYS A 31 -10.58 9.80 1.15
CA LYS A 31 -11.77 10.66 1.18
C LYS A 31 -11.65 11.77 2.23
N SER A 32 -11.14 11.47 3.42
CA SER A 32 -10.93 12.45 4.48
C SER A 32 -9.88 13.49 4.09
N ASN A 33 -8.77 13.07 3.47
CA ASN A 33 -7.74 13.99 2.99
C ASN A 33 -8.31 14.95 1.93
N PHE A 34 -9.09 14.44 0.96
CA PHE A 34 -9.75 15.29 -0.03
C PHE A 34 -10.80 16.24 0.55
N LEU A 35 -11.49 15.87 1.62
CA LEU A 35 -12.43 16.76 2.29
C LEU A 35 -11.71 17.88 3.05
N ASN A 36 -10.60 17.56 3.70
CA ASN A 36 -9.80 18.53 4.45
C ASN A 36 -9.07 19.51 3.53
N ASP A 37 -8.57 19.07 2.37
CA ASP A 37 -7.88 19.94 1.41
C ASP A 37 -8.82 20.97 0.75
N ASN A 38 -10.11 20.64 0.62
CA ASN A 38 -11.13 21.54 0.08
C ASN A 38 -11.50 22.71 1.02
N GLU A 39 -11.05 22.69 2.28
CA GLU A 39 -11.22 23.80 3.24
C GLU A 39 -10.06 24.82 3.19
N SER A 40 -8.98 24.55 2.44
CA SER A 40 -7.87 25.49 2.31
C SER A 40 -8.20 26.61 1.31
N ASP A 41 -8.34 27.85 1.80
CA ASP A 41 -8.60 29.08 1.02
C ASP A 41 -7.37 29.60 0.23
N LEU A 42 -6.35 28.75 0.03
CA LEU A 42 -5.20 29.07 -0.83
C LEU A 42 -5.57 28.64 -2.25
N GLY A 43 -5.54 29.57 -3.20
CA GLY A 43 -6.00 29.42 -4.60
C GLY A 43 -5.28 28.39 -5.46
N GLY A 44 -5.19 27.14 -5.01
CA GLY A 44 -4.80 25.96 -5.76
C GLY A 44 -6.02 25.28 -6.40
N PHE A 45 -5.71 24.32 -7.27
CA PHE A 45 -6.67 23.48 -7.98
C PHE A 45 -7.68 22.80 -7.03
N LYS A 46 -8.99 22.96 -7.28
CA LYS A 46 -10.05 22.31 -6.49
C LYS A 46 -10.47 20.99 -7.11
N LEU A 47 -10.46 19.94 -6.30
CA LEU A 47 -10.83 18.60 -6.73
C LEU A 47 -12.36 18.47 -6.87
N ASN A 48 -12.81 17.76 -7.91
CA ASN A 48 -14.22 17.51 -8.13
C ASN A 48 -14.72 16.36 -7.24
N MET A 49 -15.37 16.70 -6.13
CA MET A 49 -15.88 15.71 -5.17
C MET A 49 -16.95 14.77 -5.74
N SER A 50 -17.71 15.17 -6.76
CA SER A 50 -18.69 14.30 -7.41
C SER A 50 -17.99 13.16 -8.15
N VAL A 51 -16.99 13.51 -8.95
CA VAL A 51 -16.11 12.57 -9.65
C VAL A 51 -15.39 11.68 -8.65
N ALA A 52 -14.87 12.27 -7.57
CA ALA A 52 -14.15 11.50 -6.57
C ALA A 52 -15.01 10.44 -5.89
N ASN A 53 -16.22 10.81 -5.47
CA ASN A 53 -17.16 9.87 -4.89
C ASN A 53 -17.61 8.80 -5.91
N PHE A 54 -17.77 9.15 -7.19
CA PHE A 54 -18.11 8.19 -8.23
C PHE A 54 -17.06 7.08 -8.35
N TYR A 55 -15.78 7.43 -8.51
CA TYR A 55 -14.70 6.43 -8.61
C TYR A 55 -14.55 5.63 -7.33
N LEU A 56 -14.52 6.27 -6.16
CA LEU A 56 -14.37 5.56 -4.89
C LEU A 56 -15.54 4.61 -4.61
N ASN A 57 -16.77 4.95 -5.01
CA ASN A 57 -17.91 4.05 -4.89
C ASN A 57 -17.81 2.87 -5.87
N SER A 58 -17.35 3.10 -7.11
CA SER A 58 -17.11 2.01 -8.06
C SER A 58 -16.08 1.00 -7.52
N ILE A 59 -15.00 1.49 -6.90
CA ILE A 59 -14.01 0.62 -6.25
C ILE A 59 -14.62 -0.14 -5.07
N LYS A 60 -15.46 0.51 -4.26
CA LYS A 60 -16.17 -0.17 -3.16
C LYS A 60 -17.07 -1.30 -3.66
N THR A 61 -17.79 -1.11 -4.77
CA THR A 61 -18.59 -2.17 -5.39
C THR A 61 -17.70 -3.32 -5.85
N ASP A 62 -16.58 -3.04 -6.52
CA ASP A 62 -15.62 -4.09 -6.92
C ASP A 62 -15.05 -4.86 -5.71
N LEU A 63 -14.82 -4.18 -4.56
CA LEU A 63 -14.36 -4.83 -3.34
C LEU A 63 -15.38 -5.83 -2.79
N GLU A 64 -16.68 -5.57 -2.91
CA GLU A 64 -17.74 -6.47 -2.45
C GLU A 64 -17.73 -7.81 -3.20
N GLU A 65 -17.19 -7.85 -4.42
CA GLU A 65 -17.09 -9.06 -5.24
C GLU A 65 -15.97 -10.01 -4.76
N ILE A 66 -15.05 -9.55 -3.90
CA ILE A 66 -13.95 -10.35 -3.37
C ILE A 66 -14.50 -11.35 -2.35
N LYS A 67 -14.31 -12.65 -2.61
CA LYS A 67 -14.80 -13.75 -1.77
C LYS A 67 -13.70 -14.67 -1.26
N ASP A 68 -12.57 -14.69 -1.93
CA ASP A 68 -11.47 -15.64 -1.76
C ASP A 68 -10.15 -15.03 -2.23
N TYR A 69 -9.05 -15.77 -2.08
CA TYR A 69 -7.72 -15.29 -2.45
C TYR A 69 -7.60 -15.04 -3.96
N ASP A 70 -8.24 -15.86 -4.81
CA ASP A 70 -8.18 -15.71 -6.26
C ASP A 70 -8.92 -14.45 -6.76
N SER A 71 -10.14 -14.21 -6.27
CA SER A 71 -10.90 -12.98 -6.56
C SER A 71 -10.18 -11.73 -6.04
N MET A 72 -9.49 -11.82 -4.90
CA MET A 72 -8.61 -10.76 -4.41
C MET A 72 -7.44 -10.51 -5.38
N GLN A 73 -6.77 -11.55 -5.87
CA GLN A 73 -5.70 -11.40 -6.88
C GLN A 73 -6.23 -10.82 -8.19
N LYS A 74 -7.45 -11.17 -8.62
CA LYS A 74 -8.11 -10.56 -9.78
C LYS A 74 -8.39 -9.08 -9.57
N PHE A 75 -8.86 -8.69 -8.39
CA PHE A 75 -9.03 -7.28 -8.02
C PHE A 75 -7.69 -6.55 -8.09
N VAL A 76 -6.63 -7.13 -7.50
CA VAL A 76 -5.28 -6.55 -7.54
C VAL A 76 -4.82 -6.36 -8.98
N ASN A 77 -5.00 -7.35 -9.85
CA ASN A 77 -4.61 -7.25 -11.25
C ASN A 77 -5.47 -6.26 -12.06
N LYS A 78 -6.74 -6.06 -11.70
CA LYS A 78 -7.66 -5.11 -12.35
C LYS A 78 -7.28 -3.66 -12.04
N HIS A 79 -6.91 -3.38 -10.79
CA HIS A 79 -6.67 -2.03 -10.28
C HIS A 79 -5.19 -1.67 -10.11
N ASN A 80 -4.30 -2.63 -10.35
CA ASN A 80 -2.87 -2.40 -10.56
C ASN A 80 -2.64 -2.16 -12.07
N PHE A 81 -2.96 -0.94 -12.51
CA PHE A 81 -2.92 -0.53 -13.90
C PHE A 81 -1.51 -0.61 -14.49
N TYR A 82 -0.47 -0.54 -13.66
CA TYR A 82 0.92 -0.61 -14.08
C TYR A 82 1.53 -1.98 -13.73
N LYS A 83 1.46 -2.92 -14.67
CA LYS A 83 2.30 -4.14 -14.67
C LYS A 83 3.77 -3.78 -14.91
N MET A 84 4.35 -2.92 -14.08
CA MET A 84 5.69 -2.39 -14.29
C MET A 84 6.67 -2.98 -13.28
N LYS A 85 7.59 -3.78 -13.81
CA LYS A 85 8.80 -4.18 -13.11
C LYS A 85 9.62 -2.91 -12.89
N THR A 86 9.90 -2.60 -11.62
CA THR A 86 10.98 -1.71 -11.15
C THR A 86 11.01 -0.27 -11.69
N ASP A 87 10.77 0.70 -10.79
CA ASP A 87 11.32 2.08 -10.83
C ASP A 87 10.79 3.16 -11.79
N ASP A 88 9.48 3.29 -11.98
CA ASP A 88 8.96 4.25 -12.97
C ASP A 88 7.90 5.26 -12.48
N LEU A 89 8.27 6.05 -11.46
CA LEU A 89 7.60 7.34 -11.18
C LEU A 89 7.71 8.32 -12.36
N LYS A 90 8.74 8.16 -13.20
CA LYS A 90 9.00 9.01 -14.36
C LYS A 90 8.05 8.70 -15.51
N LEU A 91 7.96 7.42 -15.88
CA LEU A 91 7.01 6.93 -16.88
C LEU A 91 5.56 7.23 -16.46
N PHE A 92 5.27 7.14 -15.16
CA PHE A 92 4.01 7.57 -14.59
C PHE A 92 3.74 9.08 -14.71
N SER A 93 4.73 9.93 -14.40
CA SER A 93 4.60 11.38 -14.61
C SER A 93 4.45 11.72 -16.09
N GLU A 94 5.09 10.96 -16.97
CA GLU A 94 5.06 11.15 -18.42
C GLU A 94 3.70 10.73 -18.99
N GLU A 95 3.18 9.53 -18.67
CA GLU A 95 1.86 9.05 -19.11
C GLU A 95 0.70 9.86 -18.53
N ALA A 96 0.74 10.20 -17.23
CA ALA A 96 -0.27 11.07 -16.62
C ALA A 96 -0.21 12.49 -17.19
N SER A 97 1.00 13.01 -17.48
CA SER A 97 1.16 14.32 -18.12
C SER A 97 0.71 14.31 -19.58
N GLU A 98 0.90 13.20 -20.31
CA GLU A 98 0.40 13.00 -21.67
C GLU A 98 -1.14 12.95 -21.68
N GLU A 99 -1.76 12.19 -20.78
CA GLU A 99 -3.23 12.14 -20.67
C GLU A 99 -3.83 13.51 -20.28
N ILE A 100 -3.14 14.26 -19.40
CA ILE A 100 -3.50 15.64 -19.06
C ILE A 100 -3.31 16.57 -20.26
N ALA A 101 -2.17 16.49 -20.97
CA ALA A 101 -1.86 17.35 -22.12
C ALA A 101 -2.83 17.11 -23.29
N GLU A 102 -3.15 15.86 -23.60
CA GLU A 102 -4.15 15.51 -24.63
C GLU A 102 -5.55 16.01 -24.29
N THR A 103 -5.87 16.09 -22.99
CA THR A 103 -7.15 16.61 -22.50
C THR A 103 -7.20 18.13 -22.52
N LEU A 104 -6.07 18.80 -22.23
CA LEU A 104 -5.94 20.27 -22.29
C LEU A 104 -6.11 20.81 -23.73
N ASP A 105 -5.66 20.05 -24.74
CA ASP A 105 -5.74 20.43 -26.15
C ASP A 105 -7.16 20.29 -26.77
N LYS A 106 -8.08 19.56 -26.13
CA LYS A 106 -9.39 19.16 -26.73
C LYS A 106 -10.61 19.89 -26.17
N GLU A 107 -10.49 21.18 -25.84
CA GLU A 107 -11.48 22.04 -25.16
C GLU A 107 -11.38 21.92 -23.64
N GLY A 108 -10.78 22.92 -22.98
CA GLY A 108 -10.51 22.97 -21.53
C GLY A 108 -11.73 22.97 -20.58
N LYS A 109 -12.84 22.34 -20.96
CA LYS A 109 -13.95 21.99 -20.09
C LYS A 109 -13.68 20.60 -19.49
N ASN A 110 -13.83 20.45 -18.18
CA ASN A 110 -13.65 19.20 -17.41
C ASN A 110 -12.19 18.82 -17.05
N ILE A 111 -11.23 19.74 -17.17
CA ILE A 111 -9.85 19.53 -16.67
C ILE A 111 -9.87 19.14 -15.18
N GLU A 112 -10.71 19.80 -14.37
CA GLU A 112 -10.84 19.49 -12.95
C GLU A 112 -11.32 18.06 -12.69
N GLU A 113 -12.29 17.59 -13.48
CA GLU A 113 -12.81 16.23 -13.39
C GLU A 113 -11.75 15.19 -13.77
N LYS A 114 -10.97 15.47 -14.82
CA LYS A 114 -9.94 14.57 -15.35
C LYS A 114 -8.72 14.47 -14.46
N ILE A 115 -8.23 15.60 -13.94
CA ILE A 115 -7.16 15.61 -12.95
C ILE A 115 -7.62 14.89 -11.66
N THR A 116 -8.87 15.11 -11.22
CA THR A 116 -9.42 14.39 -10.06
C THR A 116 -9.49 12.87 -10.32
N GLU A 117 -9.95 12.45 -11.49
CA GLU A 117 -9.98 11.04 -11.91
C GLU A 117 -8.58 10.42 -11.86
N LEU A 118 -7.58 11.11 -12.42
CA LEU A 118 -6.20 10.65 -12.44
C LEU A 118 -5.66 10.48 -11.03
N ILE A 119 -5.76 11.50 -10.19
CA ILE A 119 -5.27 11.45 -8.80
C ILE A 119 -5.88 10.25 -8.06
N ILE A 120 -7.17 9.96 -8.25
CA ILE A 120 -7.81 8.82 -7.57
C ILE A 120 -7.31 7.49 -8.12
N LYS A 121 -7.23 7.33 -9.43
CA LYS A 121 -6.67 6.11 -10.03
C LYS A 121 -5.24 5.85 -9.54
N MET A 122 -4.44 6.91 -9.38
CA MET A 122 -3.09 6.85 -8.83
C MET A 122 -3.07 6.33 -7.40
N GLN A 123 -3.89 6.93 -6.52
CA GLN A 123 -3.99 6.52 -5.12
C GLN A 123 -4.47 5.06 -5.00
N ILE A 124 -5.47 4.67 -5.78
CA ILE A 124 -5.97 3.30 -5.84
C ILE A 124 -4.91 2.33 -6.35
N ASN A 125 -4.15 2.70 -7.38
CA ASN A 125 -3.06 1.88 -7.91
C ASN A 125 -1.98 1.65 -6.85
N ASN A 126 -1.57 2.69 -6.11
CA ASN A 126 -0.54 2.57 -5.06
C ASN A 126 -1.00 1.64 -3.94
N ILE A 127 -2.22 1.84 -3.42
CA ILE A 127 -2.81 0.94 -2.41
C ILE A 127 -2.81 -0.51 -2.93
N THR A 128 -3.29 -0.70 -4.16
CA THR A 128 -3.43 -2.02 -4.76
C THR A 128 -2.09 -2.71 -4.97
N LYS A 129 -1.05 -1.97 -5.38
CA LYS A 129 0.32 -2.46 -5.55
C LYS A 129 0.93 -2.90 -4.22
N ASN A 130 0.82 -2.07 -3.18
CA ASN A 130 1.34 -2.38 -1.85
C ASN A 130 0.65 -3.62 -1.26
N LEU A 131 -0.68 -3.70 -1.38
CA LEU A 131 -1.45 -4.89 -0.98
C LEU A 131 -1.08 -6.12 -1.81
N GLY A 132 -0.82 -5.97 -3.10
CA GLY A 132 -0.32 -7.03 -3.97
C GLY A 132 1.01 -7.61 -3.48
N ASN A 133 1.94 -6.77 -3.02
CA ASN A 133 3.19 -7.24 -2.42
C ASN A 133 2.97 -7.90 -1.05
N SER A 134 2.10 -7.32 -0.21
CA SER A 134 1.81 -7.87 1.11
C SER A 134 1.16 -9.25 1.05
N THR A 135 0.23 -9.44 0.12
CA THR A 135 -0.50 -10.71 -0.08
C THR A 135 0.33 -11.83 -0.72
N LYS A 136 1.56 -11.57 -1.17
CA LYS A 136 2.51 -12.63 -1.55
C LYS A 136 2.80 -13.59 -0.40
N LEU A 137 2.64 -13.15 0.85
CA LEU A 137 2.75 -14.00 2.04
C LEU A 137 1.81 -15.21 1.96
N PHE A 138 0.56 -15.01 1.53
CA PHE A 138 -0.40 -16.10 1.38
C PHE A 138 0.07 -17.15 0.37
N ASN A 139 0.57 -16.71 -0.79
CA ASN A 139 1.14 -17.61 -1.78
C ASN A 139 2.38 -18.36 -1.23
N SER A 140 3.24 -17.68 -0.47
CA SER A 140 4.39 -18.32 0.17
C SER A 140 3.99 -19.38 1.19
N ILE A 141 2.97 -19.10 2.00
CA ILE A 141 2.40 -20.04 2.98
C ILE A 141 1.83 -21.27 2.24
N LEU A 142 0.97 -21.06 1.25
CA LEU A 142 0.33 -22.11 0.46
C LEU A 142 1.34 -23.01 -0.24
N ASN A 143 2.34 -22.43 -0.91
CA ASN A 143 3.34 -23.20 -1.65
C ASN A 143 4.29 -24.01 -0.76
N LYS A 144 4.62 -23.50 0.44
CA LYS A 144 5.57 -24.15 1.35
C LYS A 144 4.90 -25.19 2.24
N LEU A 145 3.68 -24.92 2.71
CA LEU A 145 2.96 -25.80 3.66
C LEU A 145 1.95 -26.73 2.97
N GLY A 146 1.60 -26.45 1.70
CA GLY A 146 0.66 -27.24 0.91
C GLY A 146 -0.80 -26.80 1.09
N ASN A 147 -1.48 -26.51 -0.03
CA ASN A 147 -2.84 -25.96 -0.06
C ASN A 147 -3.87 -26.84 0.67
N GLU A 148 -3.77 -28.16 0.49
CA GLU A 148 -4.72 -29.14 1.04
C GLU A 148 -4.32 -29.64 2.44
N THR A 149 -3.23 -29.12 2.99
CA THR A 149 -2.77 -29.53 4.32
C THR A 149 -3.80 -29.11 5.35
N SER A 150 -4.21 -30.06 6.20
CA SER A 150 -5.08 -29.77 7.33
C SER A 150 -4.37 -28.80 8.27
N ILE A 151 -5.07 -27.76 8.69
CA ILE A 151 -4.49 -26.72 9.57
C ILE A 151 -3.93 -27.34 10.86
N ASN A 152 -4.53 -28.41 11.36
CA ASN A 152 -4.09 -29.09 12.58
C ASN A 152 -2.75 -29.85 12.41
N ASP A 153 -2.31 -30.07 11.16
CA ASP A 153 -1.10 -30.82 10.83
C ASP A 153 0.06 -29.88 10.49
N ILE A 154 -0.18 -28.57 10.43
CA ILE A 154 0.84 -27.55 10.18
C ILE A 154 1.59 -27.30 11.49
N ASP A 155 2.93 -27.38 11.45
CA ASP A 155 3.78 -26.95 12.56
C ASP A 155 3.75 -25.42 12.66
N TYR A 156 3.52 -24.92 13.87
CA TYR A 156 3.49 -23.49 14.14
C TYR A 156 4.85 -22.83 13.85
N GLU A 157 5.96 -23.51 14.15
CA GLU A 157 7.30 -22.96 13.91
C GLU A 157 7.59 -22.81 12.41
N ASP A 158 7.07 -23.71 11.57
CA ASP A 158 7.19 -23.59 10.10
C ASP A 158 6.40 -22.39 9.58
N LEU A 159 5.16 -22.20 10.06
CA LEU A 159 4.35 -21.03 9.69
C LEU A 159 5.02 -19.74 10.13
N LYS A 160 5.49 -19.69 11.39
CA LYS A 160 6.19 -18.55 11.98
C LYS A 160 7.43 -18.20 11.16
N TYR A 161 8.24 -19.19 10.80
CA TYR A 161 9.42 -18.98 9.96
C TYR A 161 9.09 -18.37 8.60
N ILE A 162 8.01 -18.83 7.95
CA ILE A 162 7.57 -18.27 6.65
C ILE A 162 7.13 -16.82 6.82
N ILE A 163 6.36 -16.52 7.87
CA ILE A 163 5.89 -15.18 8.20
C ILE A 163 7.07 -14.24 8.46
N GLU A 164 8.01 -14.64 9.32
CA GLU A 164 9.19 -13.84 9.67
C GLU A 164 10.10 -13.63 8.47
N SER A 165 10.31 -14.65 7.63
CA SER A 165 11.05 -14.50 6.38
C SER A 165 10.41 -13.47 5.46
N SER A 166 9.09 -13.50 5.26
CA SER A 166 8.41 -12.52 4.42
C SER A 166 8.40 -11.12 5.04
N TYR A 167 8.35 -11.02 6.37
CA TYR A 167 8.45 -9.75 7.07
C TYR A 167 9.83 -9.11 6.87
N ASN A 168 10.89 -9.90 7.06
CA ASN A 168 12.28 -9.45 6.95
C ASN A 168 12.60 -8.96 5.53
N GLU A 169 12.03 -9.56 4.48
CA GLU A 169 12.16 -9.05 3.10
C GLU A 169 11.65 -7.60 2.97
N SER A 170 10.44 -7.31 3.46
CA SER A 170 9.89 -5.94 3.40
C SER A 170 10.63 -4.98 4.35
N LEU A 171 11.06 -5.46 5.52
CA LEU A 171 11.83 -4.66 6.49
C LEU A 171 13.19 -4.24 5.90
N GLU A 172 13.92 -5.15 5.26
CA GLU A 172 15.23 -4.85 4.67
C GLU A 172 15.14 -3.84 3.51
N LEU A 173 14.06 -3.87 2.72
CA LEU A 173 13.80 -2.83 1.71
C LEU A 173 13.68 -1.44 2.35
N PHE A 174 12.88 -1.32 3.40
CA PHE A 174 12.70 -0.05 4.11
C PHE A 174 13.99 0.39 4.81
N LYS A 175 14.68 -0.52 5.51
CA LYS A 175 15.97 -0.24 6.18
C LYS A 175 17.03 0.23 5.20
N SER A 176 17.12 -0.39 4.02
CA SER A 176 18.07 0.02 2.99
C SER A 176 17.83 1.49 2.59
N TRP A 177 16.56 1.86 2.38
CA TRP A 177 16.19 3.25 2.11
C TRP A 177 16.54 4.17 3.29
N SER A 178 16.19 3.80 4.52
CA SER A 178 16.44 4.61 5.72
C SER A 178 17.93 4.82 5.98
N ASN A 179 18.77 3.82 5.70
CA ASN A 179 20.22 3.93 5.83
C ASN A 179 20.85 4.87 4.78
N GLN A 180 20.26 4.93 3.60
CA GLN A 180 20.67 5.86 2.54
C GLN A 180 20.17 7.29 2.82
N ASN A 181 19.09 7.45 3.59
CA ASN A 181 18.41 8.72 3.84
C ASN A 181 18.41 9.12 5.33
N LYS A 182 19.59 9.09 5.96
CA LYS A 182 19.74 9.26 7.43
C LYS A 182 19.12 10.53 8.00
N LYS A 183 19.09 11.63 7.24
CA LYS A 183 18.50 12.90 7.73
C LYS A 183 17.01 12.74 8.05
N GLN A 184 16.31 11.97 7.23
CA GLN A 184 14.90 11.65 7.40
C GLN A 184 14.74 10.62 8.53
N SER A 185 15.57 9.58 8.52
CA SER A 185 15.47 8.43 9.44
C SER A 185 15.65 8.77 10.91
N ILE A 186 16.36 9.86 11.24
CA ILE A 186 16.50 10.35 12.63
C ILE A 186 15.13 10.61 13.27
N ASN A 187 14.11 11.00 12.49
CA ASN A 187 12.80 11.37 13.01
C ASN A 187 11.94 10.17 13.44
N TYR A 188 12.35 8.95 13.10
CA TYR A 188 11.66 7.71 13.47
C TYR A 188 12.64 6.59 13.88
N GLU A 189 13.81 6.96 14.39
CA GLU A 189 14.88 6.02 14.71
C GLU A 189 14.47 5.00 15.79
N GLU A 190 13.68 5.43 16.77
CA GLU A 190 13.19 4.56 17.85
C GLU A 190 12.17 3.55 17.33
N GLU A 191 11.27 3.98 16.45
CA GLU A 191 10.32 3.11 15.77
C GLU A 191 11.03 2.09 14.90
N LEU A 192 12.10 2.49 14.19
CA LEU A 192 12.91 1.57 13.40
C LEU A 192 13.57 0.49 14.29
N LYS A 193 14.02 0.83 15.50
CA LYS A 193 14.54 -0.15 16.47
C LYS A 193 13.48 -1.15 16.91
N VAL A 194 12.23 -0.72 17.10
CA VAL A 194 11.09 -1.61 17.40
C VAL A 194 10.79 -2.55 16.24
N LEU A 195 10.89 -2.04 15.00
CA LEU A 195 10.74 -2.90 13.81
C LEU A 195 11.86 -3.94 13.72
N GLU A 196 13.08 -3.62 14.14
CA GLU A 196 14.22 -4.54 14.09
C GLU A 196 14.29 -5.54 15.26
N SER A 197 13.53 -5.33 16.33
CA SER A 197 13.58 -6.17 17.53
C SER A 197 12.77 -7.46 17.40
N ASP A 198 12.87 -8.33 18.42
CA ASP A 198 12.02 -9.52 18.59
C ASP A 198 10.65 -9.18 19.24
N ASP A 199 10.25 -7.91 19.26
CA ASP A 199 8.93 -7.51 19.76
C ASP A 199 7.80 -8.13 18.92
N ASP A 200 6.63 -8.28 19.53
CA ASP A 200 5.45 -8.80 18.84
C ASP A 200 4.95 -7.88 17.72
N PHE A 201 4.15 -8.44 16.82
CA PHE A 201 3.59 -7.71 15.69
C PHE A 201 2.57 -6.62 16.07
N ILE A 202 2.11 -6.57 17.32
CA ILE A 202 1.26 -5.47 17.80
C ILE A 202 2.12 -4.23 18.01
N LYS A 203 3.25 -4.35 18.72
CA LYS A 203 4.20 -3.24 18.89
C LYS A 203 4.83 -2.80 17.57
N LYS A 204 5.15 -3.74 16.69
CA LYS A 204 5.64 -3.42 15.33
C LYS A 204 4.59 -2.66 14.53
N LEU A 205 3.29 -2.96 14.71
CA LEU A 205 2.22 -2.22 14.06
C LEU A 205 2.17 -0.77 14.55
N GLU A 206 2.20 -0.56 15.88
CA GLU A 206 2.22 0.78 16.48
C GLU A 206 3.42 1.62 15.98
N ALA A 207 4.62 1.03 15.95
CA ALA A 207 5.81 1.68 15.40
C ALA A 207 5.66 2.02 13.91
N SER A 208 5.07 1.11 13.13
CA SER A 208 4.84 1.33 11.70
C SER A 208 3.84 2.46 11.41
N GLU A 209 2.79 2.60 12.23
CA GLU A 209 1.79 3.68 12.11
C GLU A 209 2.41 5.06 12.37
N ILE A 210 3.37 5.15 13.32
CA ILE A 210 4.11 6.39 13.59
C ILE A 210 4.99 6.76 12.39
N ILE A 211 5.70 5.80 11.80
CA ILE A 211 6.51 6.01 10.59
C ILE A 211 5.62 6.41 9.40
N GLU A 212 4.48 5.76 9.20
CA GLU A 212 3.52 6.12 8.16
C GLU A 212 3.03 7.56 8.35
N HIS A 213 2.73 7.96 9.59
CA HIS A 213 2.33 9.33 9.90
C HIS A 213 3.42 10.35 9.59
N TYR A 214 4.69 10.02 9.88
CA TYR A 214 5.84 10.84 9.50
C TYR A 214 5.88 11.09 7.98
N PHE A 215 5.79 10.04 7.17
CA PHE A 215 5.78 10.17 5.71
C PHE A 215 4.59 11.00 5.20
N ASN A 216 3.41 10.83 5.79
CA ASN A 216 2.22 11.61 5.44
C ASN A 216 2.34 13.11 5.79
N SER A 217 3.19 13.48 6.76
CA SER A 217 3.35 14.87 7.21
C SER A 217 4.46 15.66 6.48
N ILE A 218 5.40 14.98 5.84
CA ILE A 218 6.60 15.63 5.26
C ILE A 218 6.49 15.98 3.78
N ILE A 219 5.67 15.26 3.01
CA ILE A 219 5.39 15.63 1.61
C ILE A 219 4.94 17.09 1.52
N SER A 220 4.22 17.57 2.53
CA SER A 220 3.68 18.93 2.62
C SER A 220 4.68 20.01 3.06
N SER A 221 5.87 19.65 3.55
CA SER A 221 6.80 20.60 4.20
C SER A 221 8.24 20.63 3.65
N GLU A 222 8.70 19.59 2.93
CA GLU A 222 10.08 19.52 2.41
C GLU A 222 10.22 19.59 0.87
N ILE A 223 9.11 19.55 0.12
CA ILE A 223 9.09 19.61 -1.35
C ILE A 223 8.53 20.98 -1.77
N ASP A 224 9.41 21.87 -2.22
CA ASP A 224 9.02 23.21 -2.71
C ASP A 224 8.56 23.15 -4.18
N ASP A 225 7.72 24.10 -4.61
CA ASP A 225 7.18 24.21 -5.98
C ASP A 225 8.28 24.21 -7.07
N SER A 226 9.49 24.68 -6.74
CA SER A 226 10.64 24.68 -7.63
C SER A 226 11.17 23.26 -7.92
N GLU A 227 11.16 22.35 -6.95
CA GLU A 227 11.61 20.96 -7.12
C GLU A 227 10.61 20.13 -7.96
N ILE A 228 9.32 20.50 -7.94
CA ILE A 228 8.27 19.89 -8.77
C ILE A 228 8.45 20.26 -10.25
N SER A 229 8.81 21.51 -10.54
CA SER A 229 8.99 21.99 -11.92
C SER A 229 10.21 21.39 -12.65
N ASP A 230 11.18 20.83 -11.92
CA ASP A 230 12.44 20.30 -12.45
C ASP A 230 12.42 18.80 -12.82
N ILE A 231 11.30 18.09 -12.64
CA ILE A 231 11.17 16.66 -12.98
C ILE A 231 11.50 16.38 -14.47
N THR A 232 11.23 17.35 -15.35
CA THR A 232 11.42 17.23 -16.81
C THR A 232 12.85 17.49 -17.30
N ASN A 233 13.73 18.08 -16.48
CA ASN A 233 15.08 18.53 -16.90
C ASN A 233 16.25 17.73 -16.30
N ILE A 234 15.98 16.67 -15.54
CA ILE A 234 17.03 15.93 -14.84
C ILE A 234 17.63 14.83 -15.74
N LYS A 235 18.92 14.97 -16.08
CA LYS A 235 19.71 13.97 -16.82
C LYS A 235 19.92 12.64 -16.07
N ASN A 236 19.59 12.59 -14.78
CA ASN A 236 19.77 11.41 -13.91
C ASN A 236 18.59 11.28 -12.91
N VAL A 237 17.52 10.66 -13.38
CA VAL A 237 16.19 10.58 -12.74
C VAL A 237 16.26 9.99 -11.32
N ASP A 238 17.17 9.04 -11.08
CA ASP A 238 17.34 8.36 -9.78
C ASP A 238 17.83 9.25 -8.63
N ASN A 239 18.40 10.41 -8.92
CA ASN A 239 18.85 11.36 -7.89
C ASN A 239 17.79 12.42 -7.55
N ASN A 240 16.60 12.34 -8.16
CA ASN A 240 15.51 13.26 -7.84
C ASN A 240 14.98 12.98 -6.42
N LYS A 241 14.96 14.01 -5.58
CA LYS A 241 14.51 13.95 -4.18
C LYS A 241 13.06 13.45 -4.03
N ILE A 242 12.17 13.83 -4.96
CA ILE A 242 10.77 13.36 -5.01
C ILE A 242 10.74 11.85 -5.28
N ILE A 243 11.57 11.37 -6.22
CA ILE A 243 11.64 9.94 -6.56
C ILE A 243 12.21 9.15 -5.38
N ILE A 244 13.28 9.64 -4.75
CA ILE A 244 13.86 9.04 -3.55
C ILE A 244 12.81 8.98 -2.44
N PHE A 245 12.10 10.07 -2.18
CA PHE A 245 11.09 10.13 -1.11
C PHE A 245 9.92 9.18 -1.37
N ASN A 246 9.42 9.12 -2.60
CA ASN A 246 8.36 8.17 -2.98
C ASN A 246 8.80 6.70 -2.85
N LYS A 247 10.07 6.35 -3.12
CA LYS A 247 10.58 5.00 -2.82
C LYS A 247 10.52 4.71 -1.31
N GLY A 248 10.76 5.71 -0.47
CA GLY A 248 10.62 5.62 0.99
C GLY A 248 9.17 5.39 1.41
N ILE A 249 8.24 6.19 0.90
CA ILE A 249 6.79 6.04 1.15
C ILE A 249 6.32 4.65 0.75
N MET A 250 6.62 4.22 -0.48
CA MET A 250 6.18 2.92 -0.99
C MET A 250 6.70 1.74 -0.17
N SER A 251 7.99 1.76 0.20
CA SER A 251 8.57 0.69 1.03
C SER A 251 8.00 0.69 2.45
N CYS A 252 7.73 1.88 3.02
CA CYS A 252 7.03 2.01 4.29
C CYS A 252 5.60 1.47 4.22
N GLU A 253 4.80 1.87 3.23
CA GLU A 253 3.41 1.42 3.07
C GLU A 253 3.31 -0.10 2.83
N GLU A 254 4.24 -0.67 2.06
CA GLU A 254 4.37 -2.12 1.93
C GLU A 254 4.62 -2.76 3.29
N LEU A 255 5.60 -2.28 4.06
CA LEU A 255 5.93 -2.81 5.38
C LEU A 255 4.75 -2.70 6.36
N CYS A 256 4.07 -1.55 6.40
CA CYS A 256 2.90 -1.33 7.25
C CYS A 256 1.76 -2.30 6.92
N SER A 257 1.43 -2.44 5.62
CA SER A 257 0.40 -3.39 5.19
C SER A 257 0.79 -4.85 5.47
N LYS A 258 2.09 -5.19 5.38
CA LYS A 258 2.61 -6.51 5.75
C LYS A 258 2.45 -6.78 7.24
N ILE A 259 2.83 -5.84 8.10
CA ILE A 259 2.71 -5.96 9.55
C ILE A 259 1.23 -6.08 9.96
N ASP A 260 0.34 -5.26 9.38
CA ASP A 260 -1.09 -5.35 9.65
C ASP A 260 -1.64 -6.72 9.24
N LEU A 261 -1.27 -7.24 8.06
CA LEU A 261 -1.64 -8.59 7.63
C LEU A 261 -1.16 -9.67 8.61
N ILE A 262 0.10 -9.60 9.03
CA ILE A 262 0.68 -10.60 9.94
C ILE A 262 -0.01 -10.53 11.30
N ASN A 263 -0.24 -9.33 11.83
CA ASN A 263 -1.00 -9.13 13.06
C ASN A 263 -2.43 -9.68 12.93
N TYR A 264 -3.06 -9.49 11.76
CA TYR A 264 -4.38 -10.04 11.47
C TYR A 264 -4.37 -11.57 11.46
N LEU A 265 -3.36 -12.19 10.83
CA LEU A 265 -3.15 -13.63 10.84
C LEU A 265 -3.01 -14.15 12.27
N TYR A 266 -2.13 -13.56 13.08
CA TYR A 266 -1.92 -13.98 14.48
C TYR A 266 -3.15 -13.77 15.37
N LYS A 267 -3.93 -12.69 15.17
CA LYS A 267 -5.19 -12.50 15.92
C LYS A 267 -6.24 -13.56 15.59
N ASN A 268 -6.26 -14.05 14.34
CA ASN A 268 -7.15 -15.10 13.90
C ASN A 268 -6.54 -16.51 14.06
N GLU A 269 -5.29 -16.61 14.55
CA GLU A 269 -4.56 -17.85 14.82
C GLU A 269 -5.21 -18.71 15.91
N ASN A 270 -5.93 -18.09 16.86
CA ASN A 270 -6.70 -18.84 17.85
C ASN A 270 -7.78 -19.76 17.21
N ASN A 271 -8.09 -19.56 15.92
CA ASN A 271 -8.92 -20.46 15.13
C ASN A 271 -8.11 -21.54 14.35
N MET A 272 -6.78 -21.41 14.25
CA MET A 272 -5.87 -22.28 13.52
C MET A 272 -5.12 -23.28 14.40
N PHE A 273 -4.36 -22.80 15.38
CA PHE A 273 -3.42 -23.64 16.13
C PHE A 273 -3.88 -23.75 17.57
N LYS A 274 -4.36 -24.94 17.94
CA LYS A 274 -4.54 -25.23 19.37
C LYS A 274 -3.16 -25.35 20.00
N ARG A 275 -2.84 -24.40 20.88
CA ARG A 275 -1.92 -24.65 21.99
C ARG A 275 -2.48 -25.73 22.91
#